data_AF-A0L5C0-F1
#
_entry.id   AF-A0L5C0-F1
#
_cell.length_a   1.000
_cell.length_b   1.000
_cell.length_c   1.000
_cell.angle_alpha   90.00
_cell.angle_beta   90.00
_cell.angle_gamma   90.00
#
_symmetry.space_group_name_H-M   'P 1'
#
loop_
_entity.id
_entity.type
_entity.pdbx_description
1 polymer ?
#
loop_
_entity_poly.entity_id
_entity_poly.type
_entity_poly.pdbx_seq_one_letter_code
_entity_poly.pdbx_strand_id
1 'polypeptide(L)'
;MSFEIERKFLLSHDGWRGLATGTLYRQGFLSTDKERVVRVRIAGDRGSLTIKGLTRGAKRREFEYEIPLDEAALLLDELCHQPLIEKHRYCIPHGQHMWEVDEFIGENAGLLIAEVELSAEDESVELPDWVGQEVTEDHRYANASLVSNPYRRWSTEG
;
A
#
# COMPACT_ATOMS: atom_id res chain seq x y z
N MET A 1 13.82 1.25 17.92
CA MET A 1 13.18 2.04 16.84
C MET A 1 13.24 1.16 15.62
N SER A 2 12.12 0.53 15.25
CA SER A 2 12.03 -0.27 14.03
C SER A 2 11.94 0.70 12.85
N PHE A 3 12.83 0.55 11.88
CA PHE A 3 12.56 1.01 10.53
C PHE A 3 11.73 -0.09 9.89
N GLU A 4 10.67 0.29 9.18
CA GLU A 4 9.95 -0.64 8.32
C GLU A 4 10.77 -0.76 7.04
N ILE A 5 11.27 -1.97 6.77
CA ILE A 5 12.05 -2.27 5.56
C ILE A 5 11.13 -3.13 4.70
N GLU A 6 10.80 -2.65 3.51
CA GLU A 6 9.91 -3.35 2.59
C GLU A 6 10.57 -3.46 1.22
N ARG A 7 10.32 -4.56 0.52
CA ARG A 7 10.65 -4.71 -0.91
C ARG A 7 9.35 -4.84 -1.71
N LYS A 8 9.29 -4.18 -2.87
CA LYS A 8 8.12 -4.15 -3.75
C LYS A 8 8.45 -4.76 -5.11
N PHE A 9 7.54 -5.54 -5.66
CA PHE A 9 7.72 -6.24 -6.93
C PHE A 9 6.46 -6.15 -7.79
N LEU A 10 6.65 -6.16 -9.10
CA LEU A 10 5.60 -6.49 -10.05
C LEU A 10 5.37 -7.99 -10.09
N LEU A 11 4.17 -8.41 -10.47
CA LEU A 11 3.83 -9.82 -10.64
C LEU A 11 4.23 -10.29 -12.05
N SER A 12 4.84 -11.47 -12.14
CA SER A 12 5.26 -12.07 -13.42
C SER A 12 4.11 -12.84 -14.09
N HIS A 13 3.21 -13.43 -13.31
CA HIS A 13 2.01 -14.15 -13.76
C HIS A 13 0.96 -14.28 -12.64
N ASP A 14 -0.22 -14.80 -12.98
CA ASP A 14 -1.37 -14.96 -12.07
C ASP A 14 -1.27 -16.17 -11.10
N GLY A 15 -0.07 -16.71 -10.87
CA GLY A 15 0.13 -17.90 -10.02
C GLY A 15 -0.24 -17.68 -8.55
N TRP A 16 -0.35 -16.41 -8.13
CA TRP A 16 -0.78 -16.00 -6.80
C TRP A 16 -2.29 -16.11 -6.59
N ARG A 17 -3.09 -16.13 -7.67
CA ARG A 17 -4.55 -16.10 -7.57
C ARG A 17 -5.08 -17.38 -6.93
N GLY A 18 -5.96 -17.22 -5.94
CA GLY A 18 -6.54 -18.33 -5.19
C GLY A 18 -5.69 -18.86 -4.03
N LEU A 19 -4.47 -18.33 -3.82
CA LEU A 19 -3.64 -18.71 -2.67
C LEU A 19 -4.10 -18.08 -1.35
N ALA A 20 -4.88 -16.99 -1.41
CA ALA A 20 -5.44 -16.31 -0.26
C ALA A 20 -6.78 -15.65 -0.60
N THR A 21 -7.51 -15.22 0.42
CA THR A 21 -8.72 -14.40 0.26
C THR A 21 -8.37 -12.92 0.31
N GLY A 22 -8.83 -12.17 -0.69
CA GLY A 22 -8.57 -10.74 -0.78
C GLY A 22 -9.38 -9.95 0.25
N THR A 23 -8.70 -9.12 1.03
CA THR A 23 -9.33 -8.15 1.93
C THR A 23 -9.43 -6.80 1.22
N LEU A 24 -10.59 -6.15 1.25
CA LEU A 24 -10.75 -4.83 0.65
C LEU A 24 -10.06 -3.77 1.50
N TYR A 25 -9.20 -2.98 0.87
CA TYR A 25 -8.56 -1.81 1.46
C TYR A 25 -9.03 -0.57 0.72
N ARG A 26 -9.43 0.44 1.48
CA ARG A 26 -9.73 1.80 0.98
C ARG A 26 -8.94 2.78 1.82
N GLN A 27 -8.19 3.68 1.20
CA GLN A 27 -7.46 4.70 1.94
C GLN A 27 -7.44 6.03 1.21
N GLY A 28 -7.40 7.11 1.98
CA GLY A 28 -7.41 8.48 1.51
C GLY A 28 -6.65 9.38 2.46
N PHE A 29 -6.39 10.61 2.02
CA PHE A 29 -5.64 11.57 2.81
C PHE A 29 -6.50 12.80 3.10
N LEU A 30 -6.66 13.13 4.39
CA LEU A 30 -7.22 14.42 4.83
C LEU A 30 -6.17 15.55 4.71
N SER A 31 -4.88 15.18 4.74
CA SER A 31 -3.77 16.10 4.51
C SER A 31 -2.59 15.35 3.91
N THR A 32 -1.97 15.92 2.89
CA THR A 32 -0.72 15.45 2.27
C THR A 32 0.45 16.40 2.53
N ASP A 33 0.29 17.39 3.41
CA ASP A 33 1.40 18.27 3.83
C ASP A 33 2.50 17.41 4.49
N LYS A 34 3.73 17.55 3.99
CA LYS A 34 4.90 16.78 4.45
C LYS A 34 5.18 16.93 5.94
N GLU A 35 4.76 18.03 6.56
CA GLU A 35 4.91 18.22 8.01
C GLU A 35 3.81 17.55 8.84
N ARG A 36 2.67 17.23 8.22
CA ARG A 36 1.45 16.70 8.87
C ARG A 36 0.60 15.89 7.87
N VAL A 37 1.05 14.68 7.54
CA VAL A 37 0.26 13.78 6.69
C VAL A 37 -0.82 13.13 7.56
N VAL A 38 -2.08 13.20 7.13
CA VAL A 38 -3.21 12.56 7.82
C VAL A 38 -3.88 11.61 6.83
N ARG A 39 -3.85 10.31 7.14
CA ARG A 39 -4.40 9.24 6.33
C ARG A 39 -5.56 8.57 7.05
N VAL A 40 -6.66 8.36 6.34
CA VAL A 40 -7.76 7.48 6.77
C VAL A 40 -7.64 6.18 5.99
N ARG A 41 -7.85 5.04 6.63
CA ARG A 41 -7.83 3.72 6.01
C ARG A 41 -8.96 2.86 6.54
N ILE A 42 -9.59 2.10 5.65
CA ILE A 42 -10.39 0.93 5.95
C ILE A 42 -9.63 -0.29 5.45
N ALA A 43 -9.48 -1.31 6.30
CA ALA A 43 -8.93 -2.62 5.97
C ALA A 43 -9.92 -3.69 6.41
N GLY A 44 -10.69 -4.22 5.46
CA GLY A 44 -11.82 -5.11 5.77
C GLY A 44 -12.87 -4.39 6.61
N ASP A 45 -13.01 -4.80 7.87
CA ASP A 45 -13.95 -4.28 8.85
C ASP A 45 -13.33 -3.28 9.85
N ARG A 46 -12.06 -2.89 9.65
CA ARG A 46 -11.33 -2.00 10.57
C ARG A 46 -11.06 -0.63 9.96
N GLY A 47 -11.45 0.42 10.66
CA GLY A 47 -11.10 1.82 10.35
C GLY A 47 -9.87 2.28 11.14
N SER A 48 -8.95 2.99 10.51
CA SER A 48 -7.84 3.67 11.19
C SER A 48 -7.56 5.08 10.67
N LEU A 49 -7.13 5.95 11.58
CA LEU A 49 -6.63 7.29 11.32
C LEU A 49 -5.15 7.33 11.69
N THR A 50 -4.30 7.62 10.71
CA THR A 50 -2.85 7.75 10.91
C THR A 50 -2.40 9.20 10.72
N ILE A 51 -1.66 9.73 11.69
CA ILE A 51 -1.03 11.05 11.62
C ILE A 51 0.49 10.86 11.59
N LYS A 52 1.14 11.34 10.53
CA LYS A 52 2.58 11.24 10.32
C LYS A 52 3.19 12.64 10.28
N GLY A 53 4.22 12.86 11.08
CA GLY A 53 5.01 14.10 11.06
C GLY A 53 6.08 14.11 9.99
N LEU A 54 6.83 15.20 9.90
CA LEU A 54 7.95 15.36 8.97
C LEU A 54 8.98 14.23 9.08
N THR A 55 9.27 13.59 7.95
CA THR A 55 10.37 12.64 7.82
C THR A 55 11.72 13.36 7.94
N ARG A 56 12.59 12.90 8.84
CA ARG A 56 13.97 13.36 9.01
C ARG A 56 14.93 12.18 8.87
N GLY A 57 15.66 12.11 7.77
CA GLY A 57 16.40 10.90 7.39
C GLY A 57 15.43 9.74 7.18
N ALA A 58 15.71 8.59 7.79
CA ALA A 58 14.82 7.42 7.73
C ALA A 58 13.73 7.38 8.84
N LYS A 59 13.61 8.42 9.69
CA LYS A 59 12.68 8.41 10.84
C LYS A 59 11.56 9.45 10.67
N ARG A 60 10.35 9.08 11.08
CA ARG A 60 9.22 10.01 11.27
C ARG A 60 8.46 9.68 12.54
N ARG A 61 7.79 10.67 13.13
CA ARG A 61 6.79 10.42 14.18
C ARG A 61 5.51 9.94 13.50
N GLU A 62 4.89 8.91 14.07
CA GLU A 62 3.66 8.33 13.57
C GLU A 62 2.75 7.98 14.74
N PHE A 63 1.48 8.34 14.60
CA PHE A 63 0.42 8.02 15.54
C PHE A 63 -0.69 7.33 14.75
N GLU A 64 -1.14 6.17 15.21
CA GLU A 64 -2.27 5.46 14.61
C GLU A 64 -3.35 5.27 15.67
N TYR A 65 -4.59 5.55 15.27
CA TYR A 65 -5.77 5.39 16.09
C TYR A 65 -6.77 4.52 15.33
N GLU A 66 -7.35 3.54 16.02
CA GLU A 66 -8.53 2.85 15.53
C GLU A 66 -9.73 3.79 15.65
N ILE A 67 -10.55 3.84 14.61
CA ILE A 67 -11.77 4.65 14.55
C ILE A 67 -12.93 3.77 14.07
N PRO A 68 -14.19 4.10 14.41
CA PRO A 68 -15.36 3.38 13.92
C PRO A 68 -15.38 3.27 12.39
N LEU A 69 -15.81 2.12 11.87
CA LEU A 69 -15.80 1.81 10.44
C LEU A 69 -16.68 2.77 9.62
N ASP A 70 -17.84 3.12 10.16
CA ASP A 70 -18.78 4.07 9.57
C ASP A 70 -18.21 5.49 9.53
N GLU A 71 -17.54 5.94 10.59
CA GLU A 71 -16.81 7.21 10.60
C GLU A 71 -15.66 7.21 9.57
N ALA A 72 -14.87 6.13 9.50
CA ALA A 72 -13.82 6.00 8.51
C ALA A 72 -14.36 6.09 7.07
N ALA A 73 -15.51 5.46 6.80
CA ALA A 73 -16.15 5.50 5.48
C ALA A 73 -16.61 6.92 5.13
N LEU A 74 -17.29 7.62 6.05
CA LEU A 74 -17.70 9.01 5.86
C LEU A 74 -16.50 9.92 5.60
N LEU A 75 -15.41 9.79 6.35
CA LEU A 75 -14.21 10.58 6.15
C LEU A 75 -13.57 10.33 4.77
N LEU A 76 -13.55 9.08 4.31
CA LEU A 76 -13.01 8.72 2.99
C LEU A 76 -13.87 9.29 1.86
N ASP A 77 -15.19 9.16 1.97
CA ASP A 77 -16.11 9.49 0.90
C ASP A 77 -16.36 11.01 0.78
N GLU A 78 -16.35 11.74 1.89
CA GLU A 78 -16.75 13.15 1.93
C GLU A 78 -15.59 14.14 2.10
N LEU A 79 -14.52 13.77 2.82
CA LEU A 79 -13.49 14.73 3.26
C LEU A 79 -12.09 14.46 2.73
N CYS A 80 -11.75 13.20 2.39
CA CYS A 80 -10.43 12.88 1.87
C CYS A 80 -10.23 13.43 0.45
N HIS A 81 -8.97 13.78 0.15
CA HIS A 81 -8.57 14.09 -1.22
C HIS A 81 -8.84 12.91 -2.15
N GLN A 82 -9.31 13.25 -3.36
CA GLN A 82 -9.60 12.28 -4.42
C GLN A 82 -8.48 12.25 -5.47
N PRO A 83 -8.24 11.10 -6.11
CA PRO A 83 -8.93 9.83 -5.90
C PRO A 83 -8.43 9.09 -4.66
N LEU A 84 -9.28 8.19 -4.12
CA LEU A 84 -8.87 7.22 -3.11
C LEU A 84 -7.91 6.17 -3.71
N ILE A 85 -7.11 5.54 -2.83
CA ILE A 85 -6.39 4.31 -3.16
C ILE A 85 -7.23 3.14 -2.67
N GLU A 86 -7.65 2.32 -3.61
CA GLU A 86 -8.50 1.16 -3.34
C GLU A 86 -7.85 -0.09 -3.94
N LYS A 87 -7.86 -1.18 -3.19
CA LYS A 87 -7.24 -2.46 -3.60
C LYS A 87 -7.81 -3.65 -2.83
N HIS A 88 -7.71 -4.83 -3.42
CA HIS A 88 -7.80 -6.09 -2.67
C HIS A 88 -6.39 -6.53 -2.29
N ARG A 89 -6.14 -6.71 -0.99
CA ARG A 89 -4.87 -7.24 -0.47
C ARG A 89 -5.00 -8.71 -0.11
N TYR A 90 -4.08 -9.51 -0.63
CA TYR A 90 -4.00 -10.95 -0.45
C TYR A 90 -2.71 -11.27 0.32
N CYS A 91 -2.86 -11.76 1.56
CA CYS A 91 -1.71 -12.15 2.38
C CYS A 91 -1.40 -13.63 2.13
N ILE A 92 -0.27 -13.91 1.49
CA ILE A 92 0.15 -15.25 1.05
C ILE A 92 1.42 -15.66 1.81
N PRO A 93 1.37 -16.72 2.64
CA PRO A 93 2.58 -17.21 3.30
C PRO A 93 3.49 -17.91 2.30
N HIS A 94 4.79 -17.57 2.31
CA HIS A 94 5.81 -18.25 1.50
C HIS A 94 7.17 -18.18 2.21
N GLY A 95 7.80 -19.34 2.41
CA GLY A 95 9.02 -19.42 3.22
C GLY A 95 8.79 -18.94 4.65
N GLN A 96 9.60 -17.99 5.12
CA GLN A 96 9.46 -17.35 6.44
C GLN A 96 8.64 -16.06 6.40
N HIS A 97 8.21 -15.61 5.22
CA HIS A 97 7.60 -14.31 5.03
C HIS A 97 6.11 -14.40 4.75
N MET A 98 5.40 -13.34 5.12
CA MET A 98 4.06 -13.07 4.63
C MET A 98 4.17 -12.09 3.47
N TRP A 99 3.78 -12.53 2.28
CA TRP A 99 3.73 -11.67 1.12
C TRP A 99 2.36 -11.00 1.01
N GLU A 100 2.35 -9.71 0.73
CA GLU A 100 1.13 -8.96 0.48
C GLU A 100 1.02 -8.67 -1.01
N VAL A 101 0.10 -9.35 -1.69
CA VAL A 101 -0.24 -9.05 -3.08
C VAL A 101 -1.41 -8.07 -3.11
N ASP A 102 -1.21 -6.93 -3.74
CA ASP A 102 -2.18 -5.86 -3.90
C ASP A 102 -2.71 -5.82 -5.34
N GLU A 103 -4.00 -6.09 -5.48
CA GLU A 103 -4.75 -5.89 -6.71
C GLU A 103 -5.49 -4.56 -6.63
N PHE A 104 -4.93 -3.53 -7.24
CA PHE A 104 -5.51 -2.19 -7.22
C PHE A 104 -6.79 -2.12 -8.05
N ILE A 105 -7.74 -1.30 -7.58
CA ILE A 105 -9.01 -1.02 -8.25
C ILE A 105 -9.19 0.51 -8.42
N GLY A 106 -10.35 0.94 -8.93
CA GLY A 106 -10.64 2.36 -9.17
C GLY A 106 -9.68 2.99 -10.18
N GLU A 107 -9.15 4.17 -9.86
CA GLU A 107 -8.21 4.92 -10.72
C GLU A 107 -6.84 4.23 -10.89
N ASN A 108 -6.53 3.25 -10.03
CA ASN A 108 -5.31 2.46 -10.09
C ASN A 108 -5.54 1.04 -10.63
N ALA A 109 -6.74 0.75 -11.16
CA ALA A 109 -7.07 -0.58 -11.65
C ALA A 109 -6.12 -1.08 -12.74
N GLY A 110 -5.73 -2.35 -12.64
CA GLY A 110 -4.78 -3.02 -13.53
C GLY A 110 -3.36 -3.10 -12.98
N LEU A 111 -3.05 -2.33 -11.93
CA LEU A 111 -1.79 -2.46 -11.22
C LEU A 111 -1.85 -3.63 -10.23
N LEU A 112 -0.84 -4.50 -10.30
CA LEU A 112 -0.58 -5.54 -9.32
C LEU A 112 0.80 -5.29 -8.69
N ILE A 113 0.88 -5.29 -7.36
CA ILE A 113 2.14 -5.18 -6.63
C ILE A 113 2.21 -6.27 -5.58
N ALA A 114 3.39 -6.86 -5.40
CA ALA A 114 3.70 -7.73 -4.28
C ALA A 114 4.68 -7.03 -3.35
N GLU A 115 4.38 -7.01 -2.06
CA GLU A 115 5.21 -6.41 -1.02
C GLU A 115 5.60 -7.47 -0.01
N VAL A 116 6.81 -7.35 0.54
CA VAL A 116 7.28 -8.17 1.66
C VAL A 116 8.02 -7.30 2.66
N GLU A 117 7.64 -7.39 3.92
CA GLU A 117 8.32 -6.73 5.04
C GLU A 117 9.52 -7.56 5.51
N LEU A 118 10.63 -6.88 5.80
CA LEU A 118 11.88 -7.46 6.24
C LEU A 118 12.30 -6.88 7.59
N SER A 119 13.06 -7.69 8.33
CA SER A 119 13.68 -7.31 9.59
C SER A 119 15.01 -6.57 9.39
N ALA A 120 15.67 -6.76 8.25
CA ALA A 120 16.94 -6.11 7.88
C ALA A 120 17.05 -5.91 6.36
N GLU A 121 17.88 -4.93 5.94
CA GLU A 121 18.07 -4.58 4.51
C GLU A 121 18.77 -5.70 3.72
N ASP A 122 19.65 -6.45 4.37
CA ASP A 122 20.42 -7.56 3.80
C ASP A 122 19.77 -8.93 4.03
N GLU A 123 18.52 -8.96 4.51
CA GLU A 123 17.78 -10.19 4.73
C GLU A 123 17.53 -10.92 3.39
N SER A 124 17.87 -12.21 3.36
CA SER A 124 17.58 -13.05 2.21
C SER A 124 16.07 -13.36 2.17
N VAL A 125 15.48 -13.21 0.99
CA VAL A 125 14.05 -13.43 0.76
C VAL A 125 13.89 -14.54 -0.26
N GLU A 126 13.10 -15.56 0.09
CA GLU A 126 12.65 -16.58 -0.86
C GLU A 126 11.57 -15.98 -1.76
N LEU A 127 11.86 -15.84 -3.06
CA LEU A 127 10.93 -15.27 -4.03
C LEU A 127 9.96 -16.35 -4.53
N PRO A 128 8.64 -16.16 -4.37
CA PRO A 128 7.65 -16.95 -5.08
C PRO A 128 7.83 -16.88 -6.60
N ASP A 129 7.40 -17.92 -7.32
CA ASP A 129 7.50 -18.01 -8.77
C ASP A 129 6.75 -16.89 -9.52
N TRP A 130 5.63 -16.43 -8.95
CA TRP A 130 4.80 -15.35 -9.46
C TRP A 130 5.36 -13.94 -9.22
N VAL A 131 6.48 -13.80 -8.49
CA VAL A 131 7.17 -12.52 -8.31
C VAL A 131 8.05 -12.23 -9.53
N GLY A 132 7.97 -10.99 -10.02
CA GLY A 132 8.71 -10.50 -11.17
C GLY A 132 9.72 -9.41 -10.82
N GLN A 133 9.67 -8.31 -11.58
CA GLN A 133 10.61 -7.21 -11.46
C GLN A 133 10.48 -6.51 -10.10
N GLU A 134 11.62 -6.30 -9.43
CA GLU A 134 11.68 -5.45 -8.25
C GLU A 134 11.55 -3.96 -8.62
N VAL A 135 10.66 -3.26 -7.91
CA VAL A 135 10.31 -1.84 -8.10
C VAL A 135 10.41 -1.05 -6.79
N THR A 136 11.11 -1.57 -5.78
CA THR A 136 11.30 -0.95 -4.44
C THR A 136 11.73 0.52 -4.53
N GLU A 137 12.69 0.84 -5.40
CA GLU A 137 13.23 2.20 -5.57
C GLU A 137 12.44 3.07 -6.55
N ASP A 138 11.44 2.51 -7.25
CA ASP A 138 10.63 3.27 -8.21
C ASP A 138 9.47 3.97 -7.51
N HIS A 139 9.69 5.25 -7.21
CA HIS A 139 8.72 6.10 -6.52
C HIS A 139 7.36 6.21 -7.22
N ARG A 140 7.22 5.86 -8.50
CA ARG A 140 5.91 5.85 -9.18
C ARG A 140 4.94 4.88 -8.51
N TYR A 141 5.43 3.77 -7.99
CA TYR A 141 4.61 2.74 -7.31
C TYR A 141 4.29 3.07 -5.84
N ALA A 142 4.80 4.18 -5.30
CA ALA A 142 4.45 4.59 -3.94
C ALA A 142 2.99 5.05 -3.86
N ASN A 143 2.29 4.72 -2.77
CA ASN A 143 0.88 5.11 -2.54
C ASN A 143 0.62 6.61 -2.76
N ALA A 144 1.48 7.49 -2.24
CA ALA A 144 1.33 8.94 -2.44
C ALA A 144 1.42 9.34 -3.92
N SER A 145 2.30 8.69 -4.69
CA SER A 145 2.42 8.89 -6.13
C SER A 145 1.19 8.40 -6.88
N LEU A 146 0.65 7.23 -6.51
CA LEU A 146 -0.58 6.66 -7.09
C LEU A 146 -1.84 7.51 -6.84
N VAL A 147 -1.84 8.38 -5.83
CA VAL A 147 -2.89 9.39 -5.65
C VAL A 147 -2.68 10.55 -6.62
N SER A 148 -1.46 11.07 -6.71
CA SER A 148 -1.15 12.25 -7.53
C SER A 148 -1.19 11.97 -9.04
N ASN A 149 -0.73 10.78 -9.46
CA ASN A 149 -0.71 10.31 -10.83
C ASN A 149 -1.14 8.83 -10.86
N PRO A 150 -2.45 8.56 -10.84
CA PRO A 150 -2.97 7.19 -10.83
C PRO A 150 -2.49 6.35 -12.00
N TYR A 151 -2.38 5.04 -11.80
CA TYR A 151 -1.84 4.09 -12.77
C TYR A 151 -2.50 4.19 -14.15
N ARG A 152 -3.81 4.41 -14.22
CA ARG A 152 -4.53 4.59 -15.49
C ARG A 152 -4.06 5.78 -16.34
N ARG A 153 -3.36 6.74 -15.73
CA ARG A 153 -2.79 7.91 -16.40
C ARG A 153 -1.32 7.73 -16.78
N TRP A 154 -0.72 6.60 -16.43
CA TRP A 154 0.64 6.32 -16.84
C TRP A 154 0.60 6.09 -18.35
N SER A 155 1.25 6.99 -19.09
CA SER A 155 1.41 6.82 -20.53
C SER A 155 2.00 5.43 -20.78
N THR A 156 1.30 4.61 -21.55
CA THR A 156 1.93 3.48 -22.23
C THR A 156 2.89 4.07 -23.26
N GLU A 157 4.11 4.39 -22.84
CA GLU A 157 5.22 4.37 -23.79
C GLU A 157 5.35 2.91 -24.20
N GLY A 158 4.82 2.62 -25.40
CA GLY A 158 4.92 1.31 -26.05
C GLY A 158 6.32 1.01 -26.56
#